data_AF-A0A5Q4SWQ0-F1
#
_entry.id   AF-A0A5Q4SWQ0-F1
#
_cell.length_a   1.000
_cell.length_b   1.000
_cell.length_c   1.000
_cell.angle_alpha   90.00
_cell.angle_beta   90.00
_cell.angle_gamma   90.00
#
_symmetry.space_group_name_H-M   'P 1'
#
loop_
_entity.id
_entity.type
_entity.pdbx_description
1 polymer ?
#
loop_
_entity_poly.entity_id
_entity_poly.type
_entity_poly.pdbx_seq_one_letter_code
_entity_poly.pdbx_strand_id
1 'polypeptide(L)'
;MPPRKKAMLTDHVRAAVLADVALTHEAAMDALERDKIRIYLATEQGLETYEIAERLGLSRTSVNKYARQGREALASRERSAGEQAGSGGGGADPGGPRELLAHGV
;
A
#
# COMPACT_ATOMS: atom_id res chain seq x y z
N MET A 1 -23.97 -33.47 -21.22
CA MET A 1 -24.24 -32.73 -19.97
C MET A 1 -25.19 -31.58 -20.27
N PRO A 2 -26.32 -31.42 -19.56
CA PRO A 2 -27.16 -30.24 -19.71
C PRO A 2 -26.48 -29.01 -19.09
N PRO A 3 -26.63 -27.80 -19.68
CA PRO A 3 -26.09 -26.57 -19.12
C PRO A 3 -26.80 -26.22 -17.82
N ARG A 4 -26.03 -25.88 -16.77
CA ARG A 4 -26.61 -25.41 -15.49
C ARG A 4 -27.30 -24.06 -15.71
N LYS A 5 -28.58 -23.96 -15.36
CA LYS A 5 -29.32 -22.68 -15.33
C LYS A 5 -28.57 -21.72 -14.39
N LYS A 6 -28.23 -20.52 -14.89
CA LYS A 6 -27.67 -19.44 -14.07
C LYS A 6 -28.76 -18.97 -13.11
N ALA A 7 -28.48 -18.98 -11.81
CA ALA A 7 -29.40 -18.41 -10.83
C ALA A 7 -29.55 -16.90 -11.11
N MET A 8 -30.79 -16.42 -11.25
CA MET A 8 -31.05 -14.98 -11.38
C MET A 8 -30.98 -14.36 -9.98
N LEU A 9 -29.85 -13.72 -9.68
CA LEU A 9 -29.70 -12.89 -8.49
C LEU A 9 -30.44 -11.57 -8.69
N THR A 10 -31.08 -11.08 -7.63
CA THR A 10 -31.62 -9.72 -7.55
C THR A 10 -30.49 -8.70 -7.67
N ASP A 11 -30.80 -7.48 -8.15
CA ASP A 11 -29.77 -6.49 -8.46
C ASP A 11 -28.95 -6.06 -7.23
N HIS A 12 -29.58 -5.94 -6.06
CA HIS A 12 -28.89 -5.60 -4.81
C HIS A 12 -27.91 -6.71 -4.37
N VAL A 13 -28.28 -7.99 -4.55
CA VAL A 13 -27.38 -9.12 -4.25
C VAL A 13 -26.22 -9.13 -5.25
N ARG A 14 -26.49 -8.89 -6.54
CA ARG A 14 -25.43 -8.79 -7.56
C ARG A 14 -24.46 -7.65 -7.24
N ALA A 15 -24.96 -6.49 -6.85
CA ALA A 15 -24.13 -5.34 -6.47
C ALA A 15 -23.25 -5.65 -5.25
N ALA A 16 -23.82 -6.28 -4.22
CA ALA A 16 -23.07 -6.67 -3.03
C ALA A 16 -21.95 -7.68 -3.35
N VAL A 17 -22.23 -8.69 -4.18
CA VAL A 17 -21.21 -9.67 -4.61
C VAL A 17 -20.09 -9.00 -5.40
N LEU A 18 -20.41 -8.07 -6.31
CA LEU A 18 -19.39 -7.34 -7.06
C LEU A 18 -18.51 -6.47 -6.17
N ALA A 19 -19.09 -5.81 -5.17
CA ALA A 19 -18.34 -5.02 -4.20
C ALA A 19 -17.38 -5.90 -3.38
N ASP A 20 -17.84 -7.06 -2.90
CA ASP A 20 -17.00 -8.01 -2.16
C ASP A 20 -15.83 -8.56 -3.00
N VAL A 21 -16.10 -8.90 -4.26
CA VAL A 21 -15.07 -9.33 -5.20
C VAL A 21 -14.06 -8.21 -5.46
N ALA A 22 -14.51 -6.96 -5.62
CA ALA A 22 -13.64 -5.82 -5.82
C ALA A 22 -12.71 -5.61 -4.62
N LEU A 23 -13.27 -5.63 -3.39
CA LEU A 23 -12.49 -5.50 -2.15
C LEU A 23 -11.44 -6.60 -2.02
N THR A 24 -11.83 -7.85 -2.29
CA THR A 24 -10.90 -8.99 -2.24
C THR A 24 -9.79 -8.85 -3.27
N HIS A 25 -10.12 -8.40 -4.49
CA HIS A 25 -9.14 -8.17 -5.54
C HIS A 25 -8.17 -7.04 -5.17
N GLU A 26 -8.66 -5.91 -4.67
CA GLU A 26 -7.84 -4.79 -4.21
C GLU A 26 -6.88 -5.24 -3.09
N ALA A 27 -7.38 -5.94 -2.08
CA ALA A 27 -6.56 -6.46 -0.99
C ALA A 27 -5.46 -7.43 -1.50
N ALA A 28 -5.78 -8.26 -2.50
CA ALA A 28 -4.82 -9.16 -3.13
C ALA A 28 -3.75 -8.39 -3.92
N MET A 29 -4.12 -7.34 -4.64
CA MET A 29 -3.16 -6.48 -5.36
C MET A 29 -2.23 -5.76 -4.38
N ASP A 30 -2.76 -5.24 -3.26
CA ASP A 30 -1.98 -4.60 -2.20
C ASP A 30 -1.01 -5.55 -1.51
N ALA A 31 -1.44 -6.80 -1.26
CA ALA A 31 -0.55 -7.84 -0.73
C ALA A 31 0.60 -8.13 -1.71
N LEU A 32 0.27 -8.30 -3.00
CA LEU A 32 1.24 -8.59 -4.05
C LEU A 32 2.23 -7.43 -4.27
N GLU A 33 1.78 -6.17 -4.16
CA GLU A 33 2.68 -5.03 -4.18
C GLU A 33 3.65 -5.04 -2.99
N ARG A 34 3.15 -5.27 -1.78
CA ARG A 34 3.98 -5.36 -0.56
C ARG A 34 5.00 -6.49 -0.64
N ASP A 35 4.64 -7.62 -1.22
CA ASP A 35 5.56 -8.74 -1.38
C ASP A 35 6.70 -8.41 -2.36
N LYS A 36 6.41 -7.69 -3.45
CA LYS A 36 7.46 -7.19 -4.35
C LYS A 36 8.41 -6.24 -3.64
N ILE A 37 7.89 -5.31 -2.83
CA ILE A 37 8.71 -4.40 -2.02
C ILE A 37 9.61 -5.20 -1.07
N ARG A 38 9.09 -6.23 -0.39
CA ARG A 38 9.88 -7.08 0.52
C ARG A 38 10.97 -7.86 -0.21
N ILE A 39 10.68 -8.38 -1.41
CA ILE A 39 11.69 -9.05 -2.23
C ILE A 39 12.81 -8.08 -2.60
N TYR A 40 12.48 -6.86 -3.00
CA TYR A 40 13.47 -5.81 -3.25
C TYR A 40 14.32 -5.52 -2.01
N LEU A 41 13.71 -5.29 -0.86
CA LEU A 41 14.43 -5.01 0.38
C LEU A 41 15.34 -6.16 0.81
N ALA A 42 14.91 -7.42 0.60
CA ALA A 42 15.76 -8.58 0.85
C ALA A 42 17.02 -8.58 -0.03
N THR A 43 16.88 -8.22 -1.32
CA THR A 43 18.05 -8.08 -2.20
C THR A 43 18.98 -6.96 -1.78
N GLU A 44 18.46 -5.83 -1.30
CA GLU A 44 19.28 -4.72 -0.77
C GLU A 44 20.01 -5.10 0.53
N GLN A 45 19.47 -6.05 1.29
CA GLN A 45 20.09 -6.62 2.49
C GLN A 45 21.14 -7.70 2.18
N GLY A 46 21.41 -7.96 0.90
CA GLY A 46 22.44 -8.89 0.45
C GLY A 46 21.99 -10.34 0.32
N LEU A 47 20.69 -10.64 0.42
CA LEU A 47 20.20 -11.99 0.09
C LEU A 47 20.33 -12.21 -1.42
N GLU A 48 20.83 -13.39 -1.79
CA GLU A 48 20.97 -13.72 -3.19
C GLU A 48 19.63 -14.11 -3.83
N THR A 49 19.48 -13.78 -5.12
CA THR A 49 18.27 -14.10 -5.90
C THR A 49 17.91 -15.60 -5.84
N TYR A 50 18.90 -16.49 -5.77
CA TYR A 50 18.65 -17.92 -5.70
C TYR A 50 18.07 -18.35 -4.34
N GLU A 51 18.55 -17.78 -3.24
CA GLU A 51 18.05 -18.09 -1.89
C GLU A 51 16.59 -17.63 -1.73
N ILE A 52 16.29 -16.44 -2.25
CA ILE A 52 14.93 -15.89 -2.25
C ILE A 52 14.02 -16.78 -3.12
N ALA A 53 14.49 -17.18 -4.30
CA ALA A 53 13.75 -18.05 -5.20
C ALA A 53 13.41 -19.40 -4.55
N GLU A 54 14.39 -20.03 -3.90
CA GLU A 54 14.22 -21.30 -3.20
C GLU A 54 13.23 -21.19 -2.04
N ARG A 55 13.41 -20.18 -1.16
CA ARG A 55 12.55 -19.99 0.02
C ARG A 55 11.10 -19.68 -0.34
N LEU A 56 10.86 -18.97 -1.44
CA LEU A 56 9.53 -18.57 -1.88
C LEU A 56 8.89 -19.51 -2.90
N GLY A 57 9.60 -20.55 -3.35
CA GLY A 57 9.14 -21.44 -4.42
C GLY A 57 8.93 -20.72 -5.76
N LEU A 58 9.72 -19.67 -6.03
CA LEU A 58 9.64 -18.86 -7.24
C LEU A 58 10.78 -19.17 -8.20
N SER A 59 10.60 -18.82 -9.47
CA SER A 59 11.72 -18.81 -10.42
C SER A 59 12.64 -17.62 -10.13
N ARG A 60 13.95 -17.76 -10.38
CA ARG A 60 14.92 -16.65 -10.29
C ARG A 60 14.52 -15.46 -11.17
N THR A 61 13.92 -15.74 -12.34
CA THR A 61 13.37 -14.72 -13.25
C THR A 61 12.22 -13.95 -12.60
N SER A 62 11.33 -14.63 -11.88
CA SER A 62 10.23 -14.00 -11.13
C SER A 62 10.77 -13.11 -10.01
N VAL A 63 11.79 -13.59 -9.28
CA VAL A 63 12.43 -12.80 -8.21
C VAL A 63 13.05 -11.52 -8.77
N ASN A 64 13.83 -11.60 -9.84
CA ASN A 64 14.43 -10.41 -10.48
C ASN A 64 13.35 -9.43 -10.98
N LYS A 65 12.28 -9.94 -11.59
CA LYS A 65 11.15 -9.12 -12.01
C LYS A 65 10.48 -8.43 -10.83
N TYR A 66 10.23 -9.15 -9.73
CA TYR A 66 9.57 -8.62 -8.55
C TYR A 66 10.44 -7.65 -7.78
N ALA A 67 11.75 -7.87 -7.67
CA ALA A 67 12.68 -6.91 -7.08
C ALA A 67 12.64 -5.56 -7.83
N ARG A 68 12.69 -5.59 -9.16
CA ARG A 68 12.56 -4.36 -9.96
C ARG A 68 11.24 -3.63 -9.71
N GLN A 69 10.12 -4.36 -9.74
CA GLN A 69 8.80 -3.78 -9.50
C GLN A 69 8.64 -3.28 -8.05
N GLY A 70 9.27 -3.95 -7.09
CA GLY A 70 9.28 -3.56 -5.68
C GLY A 70 9.99 -2.23 -5.45
N ARG A 71 11.13 -2.01 -6.10
CA ARG A 71 11.84 -0.73 -6.08
C ARG A 71 10.97 0.42 -6.58
N GLU A 72 10.31 0.22 -7.73
CA GLU A 72 9.42 1.22 -8.33
C GLU A 72 8.21 1.53 -7.42
N ALA A 73 7.61 0.49 -6.81
CA ALA A 73 6.50 0.63 -5.87
C ALA A 73 6.91 1.37 -4.58
N LEU A 74 8.08 1.06 -4.01
CA LEU A 74 8.59 1.75 -2.81
C LEU A 74 8.77 3.25 -3.08
N ALA A 75 9.44 3.61 -4.17
CA ALA A 75 9.64 5.01 -4.57
C ALA A 75 8.32 5.75 -4.85
N SER A 76 7.28 5.04 -5.31
CA SER A 76 5.94 5.64 -5.46
C SER A 76 5.30 5.93 -4.11
N ARG A 77 5.37 5.00 -3.15
CA ARG A 77 4.80 5.19 -1.81
C ARG A 77 5.47 6.33 -1.04
N GLU A 78 6.79 6.44 -1.14
CA GLU A 78 7.55 7.52 -0.48
C GLU A 78 7.13 8.90 -0.99
N ARG A 79 6.91 9.04 -2.31
CA ARG A 79 6.40 10.29 -2.90
C ARG A 79 5.00 10.64 -2.39
N SER A 80 4.08 9.68 -2.41
CA SER A 80 2.72 9.90 -1.92
C SER A 80 2.65 10.17 -0.41
N ALA A 81 3.56 9.60 0.38
CA ALA A 81 3.67 9.89 1.82
C ALA A 81 4.25 11.29 2.09
N GLY A 82 5.23 11.73 1.29
CA GLY A 82 5.81 13.08 1.38
C GLY A 82 4.81 14.20 1.06
N GLU A 83 3.92 13.98 0.10
CA GLU A 83 2.87 14.94 -0.26
C GLU A 83 1.81 15.11 0.85
N GLN A 84 1.45 14.02 1.55
CA GLN A 84 0.50 14.08 2.67
C GLN A 84 1.09 14.74 3.92
N ALA A 85 2.40 14.59 4.16
CA ALA A 85 3.10 15.29 5.25
C ALA A 85 3.27 16.80 4.97
N GLY A 86 3.37 17.20 3.70
CA GLY A 86 3.51 18.60 3.27
C GLY A 86 2.21 19.42 3.29
N SER A 87 1.04 18.78 3.27
CA SER A 87 -0.27 19.47 3.22
C SER A 87 -0.89 19.78 4.60
N GLY A 88 -0.19 19.49 5.71
CA GLY A 88 -0.64 19.77 7.08
C GLY A 88 -0.25 21.15 7.64
N GLY A 89 0.43 22.00 6.85
CA GLY A 89 0.90 23.33 7.27
C GLY A 89 -0.16 24.44 7.14
N GLY A 90 -1.36 24.23 7.67
CA GLY A 90 -2.46 25.19 7.58
C GLY A 90 -3.33 25.19 8.83
N GLY A 91 -2.93 25.96 9.85
CA GLY A 91 -3.82 26.43 10.90
C GLY A 91 -3.66 25.77 12.27
N ALA A 92 -2.97 26.47 13.17
CA ALA A 92 -3.47 26.86 14.50
C ALA A 92 -2.30 27.46 15.28
N ASP A 93 -2.35 28.76 15.55
CA ASP A 93 -1.62 29.40 16.65
C ASP A 93 -2.54 29.37 17.87
N PRO A 94 -2.35 28.47 18.86
CA PRO A 94 -3.13 28.45 20.08
C PRO A 94 -2.33 29.16 21.19
N GLY A 95 -2.60 30.46 21.33
CA GLY A 95 -2.42 31.32 22.51
C GLY A 95 -1.38 30.96 23.59
N GLY A 96 -0.44 31.89 23.82
CA GLY A 96 0.35 31.97 25.05
C GLY A 96 0.15 33.31 25.78
N PRO A 97 -0.36 33.35 27.02
CA PRO A 97 -0.48 34.58 27.80
C PRO A 97 0.79 34.78 28.64
N ARG A 98 1.57 35.85 28.40
CA ARG A 98 2.60 36.36 29.33
C ARG A 98 3.22 37.67 28.84
N GLU A 99 2.92 38.76 29.55
CA GLU A 99 3.82 39.88 29.91
C GLU A 99 2.98 40.85 30.76
N LEU A 100 2.99 40.74 32.10
CA LEU A 100 3.92 41.39 33.04
C LEU A 100 3.98 42.93 32.92
N LEU A 101 3.32 43.58 33.88
CA LEU A 101 3.86 44.67 34.72
C LEU A 101 4.79 45.68 34.06
N ALA A 102 4.30 46.91 33.80
CA ALA A 102 5.02 48.15 34.11
C ALA A 102 4.15 49.37 33.79
N HIS A 103 3.38 49.88 34.75
CA HIS A 103 3.13 51.33 34.86
C HIS A 103 2.81 51.67 36.31
N GLY A 104 3.84 52.15 37.00
CA GLY A 104 3.78 52.61 38.37
C GLY A 104 5.10 53.27 38.74
N VAL A 105 5.34 54.46 38.18
CA VAL A 105 5.94 55.63 38.85
C VAL A 105 5.37 56.88 38.18
#